data_AF-A0A562JF29-F1
#
_entry.id   AF-A0A562JF29-F1
#
_cell.length_a   1.000
_cell.length_b   1.000
_cell.length_c   1.000
_cell.angle_alpha   90.00
_cell.angle_beta   90.00
_cell.angle_gamma   90.00
#
_symmetry.space_group_name_H-M   'P 1'
#
loop_
_entity.id
_entity.type
_entity.pdbx_description
1 polymer ?
#
loop_
_entity_poly.entity_id
_entity_poly.type
_entity_poly.pdbx_seq_one_letter_code
_entity_poly.pdbx_strand_id
1 'polypeptide(L)'
;MGVEVLPEWLNNLEEEDISFIKKFLLSSGSLKEVAAIYGVTYPTVRLRLDRLIQKIQISEDNAKEPYISLIKRMAVNEKIDFETAKILISEYKKLKETE
;
A
#
# COMPACT_ATOMS: atom_id res chain seq x y z
N MET A 1 -9.75 -5.81 23.80
CA MET A 1 -10.52 -5.36 22.63
C MET A 1 -9.73 -5.74 21.40
N GLY A 2 -10.19 -6.76 20.67
CA GLY A 2 -9.64 -7.07 19.36
C GLY A 2 -10.09 -6.00 18.37
N VAL A 3 -9.33 -5.78 17.31
CA VAL A 3 -9.80 -4.93 16.22
C VAL A 3 -10.95 -5.69 15.54
N GLU A 4 -12.20 -5.36 15.87
CA GLU A 4 -13.41 -6.01 15.31
C GLU A 4 -13.57 -5.72 13.80
N VAL A 5 -12.83 -4.73 13.28
CA VAL A 5 -12.82 -4.32 11.88
C VAL A 5 -11.39 -4.36 11.36
N LEU A 6 -11.13 -5.11 10.30
CA LEU A 6 -9.82 -5.13 9.64
C LEU A 6 -9.41 -3.72 9.20
N PRO A 7 -8.23 -3.21 9.63
CA PRO A 7 -7.70 -1.93 9.19
C PRO A 7 -7.61 -1.83 7.66
N GLU A 8 -7.93 -0.67 7.09
CA GLU A 8 -7.93 -0.50 5.62
C GLU A 8 -6.58 -0.79 4.97
N TRP A 9 -5.47 -0.52 5.66
CA TRP A 9 -4.12 -0.80 5.13
C TRP A 9 -3.85 -2.29 4.91
N LEU A 10 -4.59 -3.17 5.58
CA LEU A 10 -4.50 -4.63 5.41
C LEU A 10 -5.31 -5.12 4.19
N ASN A 11 -6.31 -4.35 3.72
CA ASN A 11 -7.21 -4.80 2.64
C ASN A 11 -6.49 -5.07 1.31
N ASN A 12 -5.36 -4.39 1.07
CA ASN A 12 -4.60 -4.50 -0.18
C ASN A 12 -3.36 -5.38 -0.05
N LEU A 13 -3.18 -6.06 1.08
CA LEU A 13 -2.05 -6.96 1.30
C LEU A 13 -2.41 -8.40 0.93
N GLU A 14 -1.49 -9.05 0.23
CA GLU A 14 -1.62 -10.46 -0.09
C GLU A 14 -1.26 -11.32 1.13
N GLU A 15 -1.68 -12.59 1.15
CA GLU A 15 -1.35 -13.52 2.24
C GLU A 15 0.18 -13.63 2.48
N GLU A 16 0.93 -13.54 1.39
CA GLU A 16 2.39 -13.48 1.38
C GLU A 16 2.97 -12.23 2.06
N ASP A 17 2.29 -11.08 1.96
CA ASP A 17 2.67 -9.84 2.64
C ASP A 17 2.41 -9.98 4.15
N ILE A 18 1.28 -10.57 4.53
CA ILE A 18 0.94 -10.83 5.95
C ILE A 18 1.94 -11.80 6.58
N SER A 19 2.29 -12.88 5.87
CA SER A 19 3.29 -13.85 6.31
C SER A 19 4.66 -13.20 6.50
N PHE A 20 5.04 -12.30 5.60
CA PHE A 20 6.27 -11.53 5.71
C PHE A 20 6.26 -10.61 6.93
N ILE A 21 5.18 -9.85 7.17
CA ILE A 21 5.04 -8.98 8.35
C ILE A 21 5.21 -9.81 9.64
N LYS A 22 4.53 -10.95 9.72
CA LYS A 22 4.60 -11.83 10.89
C LYS A 22 6.04 -12.27 11.16
N LYS A 23 6.75 -12.78 10.14
CA LYS A 23 8.14 -13.22 10.29
C LYS A 23 9.07 -12.05 10.62
N PHE A 24 8.88 -10.91 9.99
CA PHE A 24 9.66 -9.70 10.26
C PHE A 24 9.53 -9.25 11.72
N LEU A 25 8.31 -9.23 12.26
CA LEU A 25 8.07 -8.89 13.68
C LEU A 25 8.67 -9.92 14.63
N LEU A 26 8.55 -11.22 14.33
CA LEU A 26 9.16 -12.29 15.13
C LEU A 26 10.69 -12.24 15.12
N SER A 27 11.30 -11.71 14.05
CA SER A 27 12.73 -11.41 13.95
C SER A 27 13.10 -10.02 14.48
N SER A 28 12.26 -9.39 15.31
CA SER A 28 12.49 -8.05 15.87
C SER A 28 12.80 -6.96 14.82
N GLY A 29 12.27 -7.12 13.60
CA GLY A 29 12.53 -6.24 12.47
C GLY A 29 13.91 -6.42 11.80
N SER A 30 14.64 -7.49 12.11
CA SER A 30 15.95 -7.78 11.53
C SER A 30 15.84 -8.31 10.11
N LEU A 31 16.09 -7.45 9.12
CA LEU A 31 16.15 -7.85 7.70
C LEU A 31 17.20 -8.94 7.43
N LYS A 32 18.28 -9.01 8.21
CA LYS A 32 19.31 -10.05 8.09
C LYS A 32 18.80 -11.42 8.53
N GLU A 33 18.09 -11.47 9.66
CA GLU A 33 17.49 -12.73 10.15
C GLU A 33 16.39 -13.21 9.23
N VAL A 34 15.55 -12.29 8.74
CA VAL A 34 14.51 -12.62 7.77
C VAL A 34 15.13 -13.15 6.48
N ALA A 35 16.24 -12.57 6.01
CA ALA A 35 16.97 -13.08 4.85
C ALA A 35 17.45 -14.52 5.06
N ALA A 36 17.98 -14.84 6.24
CA ALA A 36 18.38 -16.19 6.61
C ALA A 36 17.18 -17.16 6.64
N ILE A 37 16.03 -16.76 7.20
CA ILE A 37 14.80 -17.56 7.26
C ILE A 37 14.28 -17.88 5.85
N TYR A 38 14.30 -16.91 4.95
CA TYR A 38 13.82 -17.08 3.57
C TYR A 38 14.87 -17.70 2.64
N GLY A 39 16.13 -17.87 3.07
CA GLY A 39 17.20 -18.39 2.23
C GLY A 39 17.58 -17.46 1.07
N VAL A 40 17.37 -16.15 1.23
CA VAL A 40 17.63 -15.14 0.19
C VAL A 40 18.61 -14.08 0.69
N THR A 41 19.04 -13.19 -0.20
CA THR A 41 19.98 -12.13 0.16
C THR A 41 19.29 -11.00 0.93
N TYR A 42 20.06 -10.29 1.77
CA TYR A 42 19.58 -9.10 2.47
C TYR A 42 18.97 -8.05 1.51
N PRO A 43 19.59 -7.70 0.36
CA PRO A 43 18.97 -6.82 -0.63
C PRO A 43 17.60 -7.30 -1.13
N THR A 44 17.41 -8.62 -1.29
CA THR A 44 16.12 -9.19 -1.73
C THR A 44 15.02 -8.93 -0.70
N VAL A 45 15.31 -9.16 0.59
CA VAL A 45 14.36 -8.90 1.68
C VAL A 45 14.09 -7.41 1.83
N ARG A 46 15.13 -6.57 1.69
CA ARG A 46 15.00 -5.12 1.73
C ARG A 46 14.02 -4.62 0.68
N LEU A 47 14.16 -5.08 -0.57
CA LEU A 47 13.25 -4.71 -1.65
C LEU A 47 11.80 -5.15 -1.36
N ARG A 48 11.61 -6.32 -0.76
CA ARG A 48 10.29 -6.81 -0.35
C ARG A 48 9.68 -5.93 0.74
N LEU A 49 10.47 -5.53 1.75
CA LEU A 49 10.02 -4.59 2.78
C LEU A 49 9.65 -3.23 2.19
N ASP A 50 10.49 -2.67 1.32
CA ASP A 50 10.24 -1.35 0.71
C ASP A 50 8.94 -1.37 -0.12
N ARG A 51 8.67 -2.44 -0.88
CA ARG A 51 7.41 -2.63 -1.62
C ARG A 51 6.19 -2.73 -0.69
N LEU A 52 6.33 -3.45 0.42
CA LEU A 52 5.26 -3.57 1.41
C LEU A 52 4.94 -2.23 2.05
N ILE A 53 5.94 -1.44 2.43
CA ILE A 53 5.77 -0.08 2.96
C ILE A 53 5.01 0.78 1.94
N GLN A 54 5.38 0.73 0.66
CA GLN A 54 4.68 1.46 -0.40
C GLN A 54 3.22 1.04 -0.52
N LYS A 55 2.90 -0.27 -0.48
CA LYS A 55 1.52 -0.76 -0.50
C LYS A 55 0.71 -0.19 0.67
N ILE A 56 1.27 -0.18 1.87
CA ILE A 56 0.64 0.35 3.08
C ILE A 56 0.37 1.86 2.92
N GLN A 57 1.38 2.64 2.52
CA GLN A 57 1.25 4.08 2.31
C GLN A 57 0.18 4.44 1.27
N ILE A 58 0.15 3.72 0.14
CA ILE A 58 -0.89 3.92 -0.89
C ILE A 58 -2.27 3.63 -0.32
N SER A 59 -2.41 2.60 0.52
CA SER A 59 -3.68 2.25 1.14
C SER A 59 -4.16 3.31 2.13
N GLU A 60 -3.26 3.84 2.96
CA GLU A 60 -3.57 4.93 3.88
C GLU A 60 -3.85 6.25 3.17
N ASP A 61 -3.14 6.56 2.08
CA ASP A 61 -3.43 7.74 1.25
C ASP A 61 -4.78 7.60 0.54
N ASN A 62 -5.14 6.39 0.10
CA ASN A 62 -6.45 6.12 -0.47
C ASN A 62 -7.58 6.28 0.56
N ALA A 63 -7.32 6.02 1.84
CA ALA A 63 -8.25 6.29 2.95
C ALA A 63 -8.43 7.79 3.20
N LYS A 64 -7.36 8.58 3.00
CA LYS A 64 -7.37 10.04 3.21
C LYS A 64 -8.08 10.81 2.11
N GLU A 65 -8.20 10.29 0.89
CA GLU A 65 -8.83 10.98 -0.24
C GLU A 65 -9.81 10.06 -1.01
N PRO A 66 -11.01 9.79 -0.45
CA PRO A 66 -12.00 8.87 -1.02
C PRO A 66 -12.35 9.14 -2.49
N TYR A 67 -12.34 10.42 -2.89
CA TYR A 67 -12.64 10.85 -4.25
C TYR A 67 -11.52 10.48 -5.24
N ILE A 68 -10.25 10.68 -4.88
CA ILE A 68 -9.10 10.28 -5.69
C ILE A 68 -9.07 8.75 -5.84
N SER A 69 -9.38 8.03 -4.77
CA SER A 69 -9.48 6.57 -4.77
C SER A 69 -10.55 6.05 -5.73
N LEU A 70 -11.71 6.72 -5.79
CA LEU A 70 -12.76 6.39 -6.76
C LEU A 70 -12.27 6.55 -8.20
N ILE A 71 -11.63 7.68 -8.52
CA ILE A 71 -11.11 7.97 -9.86
C ILE A 71 -10.06 6.94 -10.27
N LYS A 72 -9.11 6.60 -9.38
CA LYS A 72 -8.10 5.55 -9.64
C LYS A 72 -8.75 4.20 -9.94
N ARG A 73 -9.76 3.79 -9.16
CA ARG A 73 -10.50 2.53 -9.43
C ARG A 73 -11.25 2.57 -10.76
N MET A 74 -11.79 3.71 -11.15
CA MET A 74 -12.46 3.83 -12.46
C MET A 74 -11.48 3.66 -13.62
N ALA A 75 -10.26 4.19 -13.51
CA ALA A 75 -9.21 4.02 -14.52
C ALA A 75 -8.73 2.56 -14.62
N VAL A 76 -8.52 1.90 -13.47
CA VAL A 76 -8.11 0.48 -13.43
C VAL A 76 -9.17 -0.45 -14.03
N ASN A 77 -10.45 -0.14 -13.82
CA ASN A 77 -11.56 -0.91 -14.37
C ASN A 77 -11.95 -0.46 -15.80
N GLU A 78 -11.09 0.29 -16.49
CA GLU A 78 -11.27 0.77 -17.87
C GLU A 78 -12.57 1.56 -18.11
N LYS A 79 -13.19 2.09 -17.04
CA LYS A 79 -14.40 2.92 -17.14
C LYS A 79 -14.09 4.34 -17.64
N ILE A 80 -12.86 4.78 -17.44
CA ILE A 80 -12.29 6.03 -17.96
C ILE A 80 -10.85 5.75 -18.40
N ASP A 81 -10.34 6.50 -19.37
CA ASP A 81 -8.94 6.41 -19.75
C ASP A 81 -8.03 7.05 -18.68
N PHE A 82 -6.75 6.68 -18.74
CA PHE A 82 -5.74 7.11 -17.78
C PHE A 82 -5.48 8.62 -17.80
N GLU A 83 -5.61 9.28 -18.96
CA GLU A 83 -5.40 10.72 -19.08
C GLU A 83 -6.57 11.50 -18.48
N THR A 84 -7.81 11.06 -18.70
CA THR A 84 -8.99 11.62 -18.03
C THR A 84 -8.88 11.50 -16.50
N ALA A 85 -8.40 10.36 -16.00
CA ALA A 85 -8.20 10.15 -14.57
C ALA A 85 -7.18 11.14 -13.96
N LYS A 86 -6.07 11.43 -14.67
CA LYS A 86 -5.09 12.43 -14.23
C LYS A 86 -5.68 13.83 -14.14
N ILE A 87 -6.44 14.25 -15.14
CA ILE A 87 -7.06 15.58 -15.19
C ILE A 87 -7.96 15.76 -13.95
N LEU A 88 -8.88 14.80 -13.71
CA LEU A 88 -9.81 14.86 -12.58
C LEU A 88 -9.11 14.93 -11.22
N ILE A 89 -8.04 14.14 -11.03
CA ILE A 89 -7.25 14.16 -9.79
C ILE A 89 -6.51 15.50 -9.63
N SER A 90 -5.94 16.04 -10.71
CA SER A 90 -5.21 17.31 -10.66
C SER A 90 -6.10 18.50 -10.30
N GLU A 91 -7.31 18.58 -10.87
CA GLU A 91 -8.25 19.65 -10.58
C GLU A 91 -8.77 19.56 -9.14
N TYR A 92 -9.06 18.35 -8.66
CA TYR A 92 -9.45 18.14 -7.26
C TYR A 92 -8.38 18.61 -6.27
N LYS A 93 -7.10 18.33 -6.56
CA LYS A 93 -5.98 18.77 -5.71
C LYS A 93 -5.82 20.29 -5.69
N LYS A 94 -5.95 20.96 -6.85
CA LYS A 94 -5.91 22.43 -6.92
C LYS A 94 -7.00 23.09 -6.08
N LEU A 95 -8.21 22.53 -6.10
CA LEU A 95 -9.33 23.05 -5.29
C LEU A 95 -9.02 22.95 -3.80
N LYS A 96 -8.45 21.82 -3.35
CA LYS A 96 -8.08 21.59 -1.95
C LYS A 96 -6.90 22.45 -1.47
N GLU A 97 -6.03 22.89 -2.38
CA GLU A 97 -4.94 23.83 -2.05
C GLU A 97 -5.39 25.30 -1.98
N THR A 98 -6.59 25.61 -2.48
CA THR A 98 -7.16 26.97 -2.49
C THR A 98 -8.09 27.23 -1.29
N GLU A 99 -8.50 26.17 -0.57
CA GLU A 99 -9.22 26.22 0.71
C GLU A 99 -8.26 26.24 1.90
#